data_AF-L8JYD6-F1
#
_entry.id   AF-L8JYD6-F1
#
_cell.length_a   1.000
_cell.length_b   1.000
_cell.length_c   1.000
_cell.angle_alpha   90.00
_cell.angle_beta   90.00
_cell.angle_gamma   90.00
#
_symmetry.space_group_name_H-M   'P 1'
#
loop_
_entity.id
_entity.type
_entity.pdbx_description
1 polymer ?
#
loop_
_entity_poly.entity_id
_entity_poly.type
_entity_poly.pdbx_seq_one_letter_code
_entity_poly.pdbx_strand_id
1 'polypeptide(L)'
;MKKLIYIIFLLGIGLESFAQSFSSDPASFTAEDAVTLTFDVTGTSLAGKSDIYLWSWIAEGCSSSCDAPTNINPASSATADAKMTQSESNPNVFTITIIPVDFFDKSPSEMKKIGVLAKGTDWSEGQTADYLLDIEPLTFVPTVDRKFPTKATANDVITLYLDQTLAENLDLKYELADFEVSITAFDSDGGQVGDTVTKDAVNEGDGIHYTRILPQFTFNADNIVSIKYRFISKDNNEVQSDEFSYEFLDLK
;
A
#
# COMPACT_ATOMS: atom_id res chain seq x y z
N MET A 1 -15.48 -14.20 -64.79
CA MET A 1 -14.86 -13.06 -64.08
C MET A 1 -15.86 -12.23 -63.25
N LYS A 2 -17.09 -11.94 -63.73
CA LYS A 2 -18.10 -11.18 -62.93
C LYS A 2 -18.54 -11.85 -61.61
N LYS A 3 -18.52 -13.19 -61.52
CA LYS A 3 -18.90 -13.93 -60.29
C LYS A 3 -17.81 -13.94 -59.21
N LEU A 4 -16.55 -13.62 -59.55
CA LEU A 4 -15.44 -13.58 -58.58
C LEU A 4 -15.41 -12.25 -57.81
N ILE A 5 -15.93 -11.18 -58.40
CA ILE A 5 -15.97 -9.83 -57.81
C ILE A 5 -16.96 -9.77 -56.63
N TYR A 6 -18.05 -10.54 -56.67
CA TYR A 6 -19.03 -10.59 -55.57
C TYR A 6 -18.50 -11.29 -54.31
N ILE A 7 -17.54 -12.21 -54.44
CA ILE A 7 -16.96 -12.94 -53.30
C ILE A 7 -15.98 -12.04 -52.53
N ILE A 8 -15.25 -11.17 -53.24
CA ILE A 8 -14.30 -10.22 -52.64
C ILE A 8 -15.05 -9.07 -51.93
N PHE A 9 -16.24 -8.70 -52.40
CA PHE A 9 -17.06 -7.67 -51.75
C PHE A 9 -17.73 -8.17 -50.45
N LEU A 10 -17.89 -9.49 -50.26
CA LEU A 10 -18.45 -10.07 -49.03
C LEU A 10 -17.43 -10.25 -47.90
N LEU A 11 -16.13 -10.22 -48.19
CA LEU A 11 -15.05 -10.33 -47.19
C LEU A 11 -14.68 -9.00 -46.52
N GLY A 12 -15.27 -7.88 -46.94
CA GLY A 12 -14.92 -6.54 -46.47
C GLY A 12 -15.75 -6.02 -45.30
N ILE A 13 -16.71 -6.80 -44.77
CA ILE A 13 -17.41 -6.42 -43.53
C ILE A 13 -16.47 -6.76 -42.38
N GLY A 14 -15.63 -5.79 -42.01
CA GLY A 14 -14.90 -5.84 -40.76
C GLY A 14 -15.90 -6.06 -39.63
N LEU A 15 -15.78 -7.21 -38.97
CA LEU A 15 -16.41 -7.40 -37.68
C LEU A 15 -15.70 -6.43 -36.74
N GLU A 16 -16.30 -5.29 -36.46
CA GLU A 16 -15.91 -4.51 -35.28
C GLU A 16 -16.20 -5.41 -34.08
N SER A 17 -15.16 -6.04 -33.53
CA SER A 17 -15.30 -6.73 -32.27
C SER A 17 -15.58 -5.65 -31.23
N PHE A 18 -16.81 -5.59 -30.74
CA PHE A 18 -17.15 -4.89 -29.50
C PHE A 18 -16.46 -5.64 -28.36
N ALA A 19 -15.16 -5.43 -28.24
CA ALA A 19 -14.35 -6.04 -27.20
C ALA A 19 -14.59 -5.25 -25.92
N GLN A 20 -15.10 -5.94 -24.91
CA GLN A 20 -15.01 -5.49 -23.52
C GLN A 20 -13.58 -5.02 -23.24
N SER A 21 -13.43 -3.85 -22.64
CA SER A 21 -12.12 -3.34 -22.25
C SER A 21 -12.03 -3.20 -20.75
N PHE A 22 -10.85 -3.47 -20.22
CA PHE A 22 -10.54 -3.40 -18.81
C PHE A 22 -9.19 -2.73 -18.63
N SER A 23 -9.09 -1.88 -17.61
CA SER A 23 -7.84 -1.22 -17.24
C SER A 23 -7.82 -0.93 -15.75
N SER A 24 -6.61 -0.79 -15.20
CA SER A 24 -6.35 -0.31 -13.86
C SER A 24 -5.47 0.94 -13.92
N ASP A 25 -5.71 1.87 -13.01
CA ASP A 25 -4.88 3.06 -12.81
C ASP A 25 -4.53 3.20 -11.31
N PRO A 26 -3.24 3.11 -10.91
CA PRO A 26 -2.10 2.87 -11.79
C PRO A 26 -2.08 1.44 -12.39
N ALA A 27 -1.37 1.27 -13.51
CA ALA A 27 -1.25 -0.03 -14.19
C ALA A 27 -0.40 -1.04 -13.40
N SER A 28 0.51 -0.55 -12.56
CA SER A 28 1.32 -1.33 -11.62
C SER A 28 1.12 -0.75 -10.23
N PHE A 29 0.84 -1.61 -9.26
CA PHE A 29 0.47 -1.20 -7.90
C PHE A 29 0.78 -2.31 -6.90
N THR A 30 1.02 -1.93 -5.66
CA THR A 30 1.16 -2.81 -4.51
C THR A 30 -0.20 -3.02 -3.83
N ALA A 31 -0.27 -3.93 -2.86
CA ALA A 31 -1.51 -4.19 -2.13
C ALA A 31 -2.02 -3.00 -1.29
N GLU A 32 -1.16 -2.01 -1.03
CA GLU A 32 -1.46 -0.83 -0.20
C GLU A 32 -1.83 0.41 -1.02
N ASP A 33 -1.67 0.34 -2.34
CA ASP A 33 -1.98 1.45 -3.23
C ASP A 33 -3.49 1.50 -3.55
N ALA A 34 -4.03 2.71 -3.64
CA ALA A 34 -5.36 2.93 -4.19
C ALA A 34 -5.32 2.71 -5.71
N VAL A 35 -6.10 1.77 -6.21
CA VAL A 35 -6.19 1.44 -7.64
C VAL A 35 -7.62 1.62 -8.13
N THR A 36 -7.77 2.34 -9.25
CA THR A 36 -9.05 2.52 -9.93
C THR A 36 -9.17 1.53 -11.08
N LEU A 37 -10.15 0.64 -10.99
CA LEU A 37 -10.50 -0.32 -12.03
C LEU A 37 -11.57 0.28 -12.93
N THR A 38 -11.37 0.21 -14.25
CA THR A 38 -12.33 0.69 -15.25
C THR A 38 -12.74 -0.45 -16.16
N PHE A 39 -14.05 -0.67 -16.28
CA PHE A 39 -14.67 -1.65 -17.16
C PHE A 39 -15.53 -0.95 -18.21
N ASP A 40 -15.28 -1.20 -19.49
CA ASP A 40 -16.22 -0.92 -20.57
C ASP A 40 -16.97 -2.21 -20.91
N VAL A 41 -18.26 -2.24 -20.57
CA VAL A 41 -19.13 -3.40 -20.75
C VAL A 41 -19.93 -3.36 -22.06
N THR A 42 -19.57 -2.46 -22.99
CA THR A 42 -20.22 -2.37 -24.31
C THR A 42 -20.17 -3.72 -25.03
N GLY A 43 -21.33 -4.16 -25.56
CA GLY A 43 -21.45 -5.44 -26.27
C GLY A 43 -21.61 -6.67 -25.38
N THR A 44 -21.63 -6.52 -24.05
CA THR A 44 -21.92 -7.61 -23.10
C THR A 44 -23.39 -7.61 -22.66
N SER A 45 -23.79 -8.61 -21.87
CA SER A 45 -25.13 -8.62 -21.24
C SER A 45 -25.34 -7.52 -20.20
N LEU A 46 -24.26 -6.85 -19.78
CA LEU A 46 -24.29 -5.76 -18.82
C LEU A 46 -24.50 -4.38 -19.48
N ALA A 47 -24.45 -4.29 -20.81
CA ALA A 47 -24.66 -3.02 -21.50
C ALA A 47 -26.04 -2.43 -21.16
N GLY A 48 -26.07 -1.14 -20.79
CA GLY A 48 -27.28 -0.43 -20.38
C GLY A 48 -27.81 -0.76 -18.97
N LYS A 49 -27.12 -1.58 -18.18
CA LYS A 49 -27.42 -1.75 -16.75
C LYS A 49 -26.96 -0.52 -15.97
N SER A 50 -27.59 -0.24 -14.84
CA SER A 50 -27.20 0.84 -13.92
C SER A 50 -26.48 0.34 -12.67
N ASP A 51 -26.82 -0.87 -12.24
CA ASP A 51 -26.25 -1.49 -11.04
C ASP A 51 -25.31 -2.63 -11.47
N ILE A 52 -24.01 -2.35 -11.38
CA ILE A 52 -22.94 -3.30 -11.63
C ILE A 52 -22.02 -3.34 -10.40
N TYR A 53 -21.58 -4.54 -10.06
CA TYR A 53 -20.77 -4.84 -8.90
C TYR A 53 -19.48 -5.54 -9.31
N LEU A 54 -18.41 -5.24 -8.60
CA LEU A 54 -17.15 -5.96 -8.69
C LEU A 54 -17.28 -7.31 -7.98
N TRP A 55 -16.99 -8.39 -8.69
CA TRP A 55 -16.73 -9.69 -8.10
C TRP A 55 -15.23 -9.95 -8.17
N SER A 56 -14.61 -10.35 -7.06
CA SER A 56 -13.15 -10.46 -7.03
C SER A 56 -12.62 -11.51 -6.06
N TRP A 57 -11.44 -12.03 -6.36
CA TRP A 57 -10.78 -13.07 -5.57
C TRP A 57 -9.25 -12.90 -5.65
N ILE A 58 -8.55 -13.47 -4.69
CA ILE A 58 -7.09 -13.59 -4.72
C ILE A 58 -6.75 -14.85 -5.51
N ALA A 59 -6.22 -14.66 -6.72
CA ALA A 59 -5.86 -15.76 -7.61
C ALA A 59 -4.53 -16.42 -7.23
N GLU A 60 -3.62 -15.68 -6.57
CA GLU A 60 -2.33 -16.20 -6.12
C GLU A 60 -1.86 -15.51 -4.82
N GLY A 61 -1.28 -16.29 -3.90
CA GLY A 61 -0.72 -15.82 -2.62
C GLY A 61 -1.59 -16.13 -1.40
N CYS A 62 -2.86 -16.44 -1.63
CA CYS A 62 -3.84 -16.64 -0.57
C CYS A 62 -3.66 -17.98 0.15
N SER A 63 -3.72 -17.94 1.49
CA SER A 63 -3.55 -19.08 2.39
C SER A 63 -4.88 -19.69 2.89
N SER A 64 -5.98 -18.95 2.76
CA SER A 64 -7.29 -19.25 3.34
C SER A 64 -8.44 -18.85 2.39
N SER A 65 -9.57 -18.32 2.87
CA SER A 65 -10.63 -17.80 1.98
C SER A 65 -10.06 -16.71 1.07
N CYS A 66 -10.15 -16.91 -0.25
CA CYS A 66 -9.59 -16.02 -1.25
C CYS A 66 -10.61 -15.11 -1.91
N ASP A 67 -11.90 -15.33 -1.65
CA ASP A 67 -12.97 -14.44 -2.13
C ASP A 67 -13.00 -13.14 -1.32
N ALA A 68 -13.29 -12.03 -2.00
CA ALA A 68 -13.58 -10.78 -1.31
C ALA A 68 -14.84 -10.93 -0.42
N PRO A 69 -14.88 -10.29 0.77
CA PRO A 69 -16.06 -10.32 1.65
C PRO A 69 -17.36 -9.84 0.96
N THR A 70 -17.24 -9.01 -0.08
CA THR A 70 -18.35 -8.47 -0.87
C THR A 70 -18.90 -9.44 -1.92
N ASN A 71 -18.33 -10.63 -2.11
CA ASN A 71 -18.79 -11.64 -3.07
C ASN A 71 -20.12 -12.30 -2.63
N ILE A 72 -21.21 -11.54 -2.67
CA ILE A 72 -22.55 -11.97 -2.28
C ILE A 72 -23.46 -11.94 -3.51
N ASN A 73 -24.20 -13.04 -3.72
CA ASN A 73 -25.19 -13.13 -4.78
C ASN A 73 -26.54 -13.62 -4.24
N PRO A 74 -27.66 -12.94 -4.54
CA PRO A 74 -27.77 -11.65 -5.23
C PRO A 74 -27.14 -10.50 -4.44
N ALA A 75 -26.84 -9.39 -5.12
CA ALA A 75 -26.32 -8.19 -4.49
C ALA A 75 -27.29 -7.66 -3.43
N SER A 76 -26.72 -7.15 -2.34
CA SER A 76 -27.45 -6.68 -1.16
C SER A 76 -26.76 -5.46 -0.56
N SER A 77 -27.27 -4.94 0.55
CA SER A 77 -26.57 -3.86 1.27
C SER A 77 -25.14 -4.23 1.69
N ALA A 78 -24.85 -5.52 1.90
CA ALA A 78 -23.50 -6.00 2.21
C ALA A 78 -22.54 -6.02 1.01
N THR A 79 -23.04 -5.71 -0.20
CA THR A 79 -22.21 -5.57 -1.42
C THR A 79 -21.92 -4.10 -1.77
N ALA A 80 -22.27 -3.16 -0.89
CA ALA A 80 -22.17 -1.73 -1.17
C ALA A 80 -20.75 -1.31 -1.58
N ASP A 81 -19.73 -1.85 -0.91
CA ASP A 81 -18.32 -1.52 -1.20
C ASP A 81 -17.84 -2.06 -2.55
N ALA A 82 -18.55 -3.03 -3.13
CA ALA A 82 -18.28 -3.54 -4.47
C ALA A 82 -19.12 -2.86 -5.57
N LYS A 83 -20.03 -1.95 -5.23
CA LYS A 83 -20.87 -1.29 -6.23
C LYS A 83 -20.02 -0.32 -7.06
N MET A 84 -20.05 -0.49 -8.37
CA MET A 84 -19.29 0.34 -9.29
C MET A 84 -20.03 1.64 -9.61
N THR A 85 -19.28 2.69 -9.90
CA THR A 85 -19.79 3.98 -10.34
C THR A 85 -19.90 4.01 -11.86
N GLN A 86 -21.10 4.26 -12.37
CA GLN A 86 -21.33 4.45 -13.81
C GLN A 86 -20.79 5.80 -14.28
N SER A 87 -20.15 5.84 -15.44
CA SER A 87 -19.69 7.09 -16.05
C SER A 87 -20.87 7.94 -16.54
N GLU A 88 -20.83 9.24 -16.24
CA GLU A 88 -21.81 10.21 -16.74
C GLU A 88 -21.75 10.40 -18.26
N SER A 89 -20.58 10.14 -18.86
CA SER A 89 -20.32 10.35 -20.29
C SER A 89 -20.60 9.12 -21.15
N ASN A 90 -20.55 7.92 -20.55
CA ASN A 90 -20.83 6.66 -21.23
C ASN A 90 -21.48 5.66 -20.27
N PRO A 91 -22.78 5.33 -20.44
CA PRO A 91 -23.50 4.44 -19.51
C PRO A 91 -22.99 2.98 -19.52
N ASN A 92 -22.10 2.61 -20.44
CA ASN A 92 -21.47 1.28 -20.45
C ASN A 92 -20.09 1.26 -19.76
N VAL A 93 -19.61 2.39 -19.24
CA VAL A 93 -18.32 2.47 -18.55
C VAL A 93 -18.54 2.58 -17.06
N PHE A 94 -17.86 1.74 -16.29
CA PHE A 94 -17.98 1.64 -14.84
C PHE A 94 -16.61 1.66 -14.18
N THR A 95 -16.51 2.35 -13.05
CA THR A 95 -15.28 2.49 -12.28
C THR A 95 -15.47 2.10 -10.82
N ILE A 96 -14.42 1.56 -10.20
CA ILE A 96 -14.35 1.35 -8.76
C ILE A 96 -12.92 1.55 -8.29
N THR A 97 -12.74 2.28 -7.20
CA THR A 97 -11.42 2.45 -6.57
C THR A 97 -11.35 1.59 -5.32
N ILE A 98 -10.33 0.75 -5.23
CA ILE A 98 -10.09 -0.12 -4.08
C ILE A 98 -8.67 0.08 -3.56
N ILE A 99 -8.48 -0.17 -2.26
CA ILE A 99 -7.17 -0.47 -1.69
C ILE A 99 -7.19 -1.99 -1.42
N PRO A 100 -6.38 -2.81 -2.11
CA PRO A 100 -6.51 -4.27 -2.02
C PRO A 100 -6.49 -4.84 -0.60
N VAL A 101 -5.61 -4.36 0.28
CA VAL A 101 -5.57 -4.83 1.69
C VAL A 101 -6.88 -4.61 2.42
N ASP A 102 -7.51 -3.46 2.22
CA ASP A 102 -8.77 -3.10 2.88
C ASP A 102 -9.94 -3.85 2.24
N PHE A 103 -9.95 -3.95 0.91
CA PHE A 103 -11.04 -4.57 0.16
C PHE A 103 -11.15 -6.08 0.40
N PHE A 104 -10.01 -6.77 0.52
CA PHE A 104 -9.98 -8.21 0.77
C PHE A 104 -9.93 -8.59 2.25
N ASP A 105 -9.67 -7.63 3.15
CA ASP A 105 -9.36 -7.89 4.58
C ASP A 105 -8.23 -8.91 4.73
N LYS A 106 -7.11 -8.65 4.02
CA LYS A 106 -5.93 -9.53 3.95
C LYS A 106 -4.63 -8.77 4.07
N SER A 107 -3.60 -9.46 4.55
CA SER A 107 -2.26 -8.88 4.58
C SER A 107 -1.69 -8.72 3.15
N PRO A 108 -0.83 -7.72 2.90
CA PRO A 108 -0.13 -7.58 1.61
C PRO A 108 0.55 -8.87 1.14
N SER A 109 1.11 -9.64 2.08
CA SER A 109 1.86 -10.87 1.79
C SER A 109 1.01 -12.01 1.21
N GLU A 110 -0.32 -11.93 1.38
CA GLU A 110 -1.27 -12.93 0.89
C GLU A 110 -1.78 -12.63 -0.52
N MET A 111 -1.33 -11.53 -1.14
CA MET A 111 -1.82 -11.09 -2.45
C MET A 111 -0.67 -10.89 -3.42
N LYS A 112 -0.51 -11.85 -4.34
CA LYS A 112 0.41 -11.74 -5.49
C LYS A 112 -0.31 -11.44 -6.78
N LYS A 113 -1.56 -11.91 -6.89
CA LYS A 113 -2.42 -11.71 -8.05
C LYS A 113 -3.87 -11.71 -7.60
N ILE A 114 -4.64 -10.74 -8.10
CA ILE A 114 -6.08 -10.70 -7.91
C ILE A 114 -6.79 -10.97 -9.23
N GLY A 115 -7.94 -11.63 -9.15
CA GLY A 115 -8.88 -11.79 -10.24
C GLY A 115 -10.12 -10.93 -10.00
N VAL A 116 -10.62 -10.33 -11.07
CA VAL A 116 -11.79 -9.45 -11.04
C VAL A 116 -12.69 -9.68 -12.24
N LEU A 117 -13.98 -9.49 -12.05
CA LEU A 117 -14.97 -9.37 -13.11
C LEU A 117 -16.07 -8.39 -12.68
N ALA A 118 -16.76 -7.81 -13.66
CA ALA A 118 -17.97 -7.03 -13.42
C ALA A 118 -19.20 -7.92 -13.59
N LYS A 119 -20.19 -7.73 -12.73
CA LYS A 119 -21.39 -8.57 -12.62
C LYS A 119 -22.62 -7.68 -12.37
N GLY A 120 -23.78 -8.08 -12.89
CA GLY A 120 -25.05 -7.44 -12.51
C GLY A 120 -25.48 -7.76 -11.07
N THR A 121 -26.71 -7.38 -10.71
CA THR A 121 -27.26 -7.60 -9.36
C THR A 121 -27.39 -9.09 -9.02
N ASP A 122 -27.60 -9.95 -10.02
CA ASP A 122 -27.64 -11.41 -9.88
C ASP A 122 -26.91 -12.08 -11.05
N TRP A 123 -26.54 -13.37 -10.92
CA TRP A 123 -25.86 -14.11 -12.01
C TRP A 123 -26.70 -14.20 -13.28
N SER A 124 -28.03 -14.16 -13.15
CA SER A 124 -28.96 -14.10 -14.27
C SER A 124 -28.87 -12.82 -15.11
N GLU A 125 -28.28 -11.74 -14.58
CA GLU A 125 -28.02 -10.50 -15.32
C GLU A 125 -26.69 -10.52 -16.10
N GLY A 126 -25.90 -11.57 -15.88
CA GLY A 126 -24.64 -11.86 -16.55
C GLY A 126 -23.43 -11.16 -15.93
N GLN A 127 -22.31 -11.24 -16.65
CA GLN A 127 -20.98 -10.88 -16.18
C GLN A 127 -20.03 -10.60 -17.36
N THR A 128 -18.90 -9.95 -17.09
CA THR A 128 -17.75 -9.90 -18.00
C THR A 128 -16.94 -11.20 -17.92
N ALA A 129 -15.91 -11.31 -18.76
CA ALA A 129 -14.85 -12.29 -18.52
C ALA A 129 -14.01 -11.89 -17.29
N ASP A 130 -13.20 -12.84 -16.84
CA ASP A 130 -12.23 -12.67 -15.75
C ASP A 130 -11.02 -11.86 -16.24
N TYR A 131 -10.57 -10.94 -15.41
CA TYR A 131 -9.32 -10.20 -15.59
C TYR A 131 -8.39 -10.47 -14.41
N LEU A 132 -7.12 -10.68 -14.69
CA LEU A 132 -6.10 -10.91 -13.68
C LEU A 132 -5.17 -9.70 -13.60
N LEU A 133 -4.88 -9.25 -12.39
CA LEU A 133 -3.95 -8.17 -12.09
C LEU A 133 -2.84 -8.71 -11.18
N ASP A 134 -1.59 -8.53 -11.59
CA ASP A 134 -0.44 -8.77 -10.72
C ASP A 134 -0.37 -7.67 -9.65
N ILE A 135 -0.04 -8.08 -8.43
CA ILE A 135 0.22 -7.17 -7.31
C ILE A 135 1.73 -7.12 -7.10
N GLU A 136 2.31 -5.93 -7.22
CA GLU A 136 3.73 -5.75 -6.99
C GLU A 136 4.06 -6.05 -5.51
N PRO A 137 5.14 -6.80 -5.23
CA PRO A 137 5.52 -7.08 -3.87
C PRO A 137 5.92 -5.78 -3.17
N LEU A 138 5.62 -5.68 -1.88
CA LEU A 138 6.20 -4.64 -1.05
C LEU A 138 7.72 -4.86 -0.98
N THR A 139 8.48 -4.01 -1.68
CA THR A 139 9.93 -4.01 -1.58
C THR A 139 10.33 -3.21 -0.34
N PHE A 140 10.81 -3.90 0.68
CA PHE A 140 11.50 -3.23 1.78
C PHE A 140 12.81 -2.65 1.25
N VAL A 141 12.89 -1.32 1.17
CA VAL A 141 14.15 -0.63 0.89
C VAL A 141 14.80 -0.33 2.23
N PRO A 142 15.87 -1.05 2.61
CA PRO A 142 16.54 -0.80 3.87
C PRO A 142 17.19 0.59 3.80
N THR A 143 17.18 1.28 4.93
CA THR A 143 17.71 2.64 5.06
C THR A 143 18.59 2.69 6.31
N VAL A 144 19.54 3.63 6.34
CA VAL A 144 20.39 3.86 7.52
C VAL A 144 19.57 4.07 8.77
N ASP A 145 18.47 4.82 8.67
CA ASP A 145 17.57 5.15 9.77
C ASP A 145 16.21 4.47 9.57
N ARG A 146 15.87 3.57 10.50
CA ARG A 146 14.56 2.89 10.50
C ARG A 146 13.86 3.10 11.83
N LYS A 147 12.55 3.30 11.76
CA LYS A 147 11.67 3.56 12.90
C LYS A 147 10.53 2.57 12.93
N PHE A 148 10.18 2.08 14.12
CA PHE A 148 9.03 1.21 14.31
C PHE A 148 8.24 1.56 15.58
N PRO A 149 6.90 1.69 15.50
CA PRO A 149 6.10 1.73 14.26
C PRO A 149 6.44 2.98 13.43
N THR A 150 5.99 3.03 12.17
CA THR A 150 6.17 4.20 11.29
C THR A 150 5.24 5.37 11.64
N LYS A 151 4.14 5.07 12.34
CA LYS A 151 3.19 6.02 12.91
C LYS A 151 2.99 5.68 14.37
N ALA A 152 3.26 6.63 15.25
CA ALA A 152 3.14 6.51 16.71
C ALA A 152 2.65 7.82 17.31
N THR A 153 2.11 7.74 18.51
CA THR A 153 1.96 8.88 19.42
C THR A 153 3.11 8.93 20.42
N ALA A 154 3.24 10.03 21.17
CA ALA A 154 4.21 10.13 22.27
C ALA A 154 3.95 9.11 23.41
N ASN A 155 2.80 8.44 23.41
CA ASN A 155 2.38 7.43 24.38
C ASN A 155 2.68 5.99 23.94
N ASP A 156 3.24 5.81 22.74
CA ASP A 156 3.58 4.50 22.22
C ASP A 156 5.07 4.19 22.43
N VAL A 157 5.39 2.90 22.56
CA VAL A 157 6.78 2.46 22.51
C VAL A 157 7.26 2.53 21.07
N ILE A 158 8.30 3.31 20.83
CA ILE A 158 8.99 3.37 19.55
C ILE A 158 10.36 2.70 19.64
N THR A 159 10.79 2.12 18.52
CA THR A 159 12.13 1.57 18.32
C THR A 159 12.81 2.37 17.22
N LEU A 160 14.00 2.88 17.54
CA LEU A 160 14.88 3.61 16.63
C LEU A 160 16.00 2.66 16.23
N TYR A 161 16.24 2.49 14.94
CA TYR A 161 17.25 1.60 14.39
C TYR A 161 18.29 2.38 13.59
N LEU A 162 19.53 1.95 13.70
CA LEU A 162 20.63 2.26 12.80
C LEU A 162 21.00 0.99 12.03
N ASP A 163 21.00 1.04 10.70
CA ASP A 163 21.70 0.08 9.86
C ASP A 163 23.04 0.71 9.41
N GLN A 164 24.10 0.41 10.15
CA GLN A 164 25.41 1.02 9.91
C GLN A 164 25.98 0.60 8.54
N THR A 165 25.56 -0.56 8.01
CA THR A 165 26.10 -1.08 6.74
C THR A 165 25.69 -0.21 5.55
N LEU A 166 24.61 0.56 5.71
CA LEU A 166 24.09 1.48 4.71
C LEU A 166 24.63 2.91 4.88
N ALA A 167 25.41 3.18 5.93
CA ALA A 167 25.95 4.52 6.17
C ALA A 167 26.88 4.97 5.04
N GLU A 168 26.72 6.23 4.61
CA GLU A 168 27.65 6.85 3.65
C GLU A 168 28.98 7.21 4.31
N ASN A 169 28.95 7.61 5.59
CA ASN A 169 30.15 7.83 6.38
C ASN A 169 30.87 6.50 6.64
N LEU A 170 32.09 6.35 6.10
CA LEU A 170 32.88 5.13 6.23
C LEU A 170 33.31 4.84 7.67
N ASP A 171 33.54 5.88 8.48
CA ASP A 171 33.93 5.71 9.88
C ASP A 171 32.77 5.09 10.68
N LEU A 172 31.54 5.54 10.41
CA LEU A 172 30.33 4.94 11.01
C LEU A 172 30.09 3.53 10.48
N LYS A 173 30.25 3.32 9.16
CA LYS A 173 29.99 2.04 8.50
C LYS A 173 30.87 0.91 9.01
N TYR A 174 32.12 1.22 9.34
CA TYR A 174 33.12 0.26 9.80
C TYR A 174 33.39 0.35 11.31
N GLU A 175 32.57 1.10 12.04
CA GLU A 175 32.65 1.15 13.49
C GLU A 175 32.38 -0.24 14.09
N LEU A 176 33.21 -0.60 15.06
CA LEU A 176 33.15 -1.88 15.79
C LEU A 176 32.66 -1.68 17.23
N ALA A 177 32.65 -0.45 17.72
CA ALA A 177 32.16 -0.10 19.03
C ALA A 177 30.64 -0.27 19.15
N ASP A 178 30.17 -0.39 20.38
CA ASP A 178 28.76 -0.25 20.71
C ASP A 178 28.34 1.22 20.57
N PHE A 179 27.06 1.44 20.28
CA PHE A 179 26.49 2.77 20.16
C PHE A 179 25.67 3.17 21.39
N GLU A 180 25.60 4.47 21.62
CA GLU A 180 24.54 5.11 22.38
C GLU A 180 23.70 6.01 21.46
N VAL A 181 22.49 6.32 21.88
CA VAL A 181 21.56 7.16 21.13
C VAL A 181 21.28 8.41 21.95
N SER A 182 21.66 9.56 21.42
CA SER A 182 21.31 10.87 21.98
C SER A 182 19.98 11.33 21.39
N ILE A 183 19.00 11.65 22.23
CA ILE A 183 17.61 11.92 21.84
C ILE A 183 17.12 13.22 22.50
N THR A 184 16.57 14.13 21.71
CA THR A 184 15.99 15.40 22.16
C THR A 184 14.53 15.48 21.69
N ALA A 185 13.61 15.84 22.59
CA ALA A 185 12.19 16.00 22.29
C ALA A 185 11.80 17.46 22.04
N PHE A 186 10.75 17.67 21.23
CA PHE A 186 10.27 19.00 20.86
C PHE A 186 8.74 19.09 20.95
N ASP A 187 8.25 20.29 21.25
CA ASP A 187 6.83 20.65 21.23
C ASP A 187 6.38 21.22 19.87
N SER A 188 5.10 21.55 19.76
CA SER A 188 4.49 22.10 18.53
C SER A 188 5.08 23.45 18.08
N ASP A 189 5.72 24.19 18.99
CA ASP A 189 6.36 25.47 18.71
C ASP A 189 7.84 25.29 18.32
N GLY A 190 8.33 24.05 18.30
CA GLY A 190 9.74 23.70 18.05
C GLY A 190 10.63 23.93 19.28
N GLY A 191 10.04 24.20 20.45
CA GLY A 191 10.74 24.31 21.72
C GLY A 191 11.19 22.94 22.20
N GLN A 192 12.40 22.85 22.75
CA GLN A 192 12.88 21.62 23.36
C GLN A 192 12.07 21.29 24.61
N VAL A 193 11.65 20.03 24.74
CA VAL A 193 10.88 19.50 25.86
C VAL A 193 11.77 18.59 26.69
N GLY A 194 12.09 19.03 27.90
CA GLY A 194 12.99 18.31 28.80
C GLY A 194 14.46 18.36 28.37
N ASP A 195 15.32 17.61 29.06
CA ASP A 195 16.73 17.49 28.73
C ASP A 195 16.97 16.44 27.63
N THR A 196 18.07 16.57 26.90
CA THR A 196 18.55 15.52 25.99
C THR A 196 18.86 14.26 26.78
N VAL A 197 18.33 13.12 26.34
CA VAL A 197 18.51 11.81 26.98
C VAL A 197 19.44 10.95 26.14
N THR A 198 20.37 10.26 26.80
CA THR A 198 21.21 9.24 26.17
C THR A 198 20.72 7.84 26.58
N LYS A 199 20.64 6.92 25.60
CA LYS A 199 20.27 5.52 25.80
C LYS A 199 21.27 4.60 25.13
N ASP A 200 21.60 3.48 25.76
CA ASP A 200 22.37 2.44 25.08
C ASP A 200 21.60 1.90 23.87
N ALA A 201 22.32 1.69 22.76
CA ALA A 201 21.83 0.90 21.65
C ALA A 201 22.17 -0.57 21.88
N VAL A 202 21.24 -1.45 21.50
CA VAL A 202 21.43 -2.89 21.47
C VAL A 202 21.88 -3.27 20.07
N ASN A 203 23.00 -4.00 19.97
CA ASN A 203 23.48 -4.59 18.73
C ASN A 203 22.68 -5.87 18.43
N GLU A 204 21.93 -5.87 17.32
CA GLU A 204 21.12 -6.99 16.85
C GLU A 204 21.92 -7.96 15.95
N GLY A 205 23.13 -7.57 15.57
CA GLY A 205 23.96 -8.27 14.58
C GLY A 205 23.86 -7.63 13.18
N ASP A 206 24.73 -8.07 12.28
CA ASP A 206 24.77 -7.63 10.87
C ASP A 206 24.82 -6.10 10.66
N GLY A 207 25.36 -5.37 11.65
CA GLY A 207 25.46 -3.91 11.61
C GLY A 207 24.17 -3.17 11.99
N ILE A 208 23.16 -3.87 12.50
CA ILE A 208 21.90 -3.29 12.98
C ILE A 208 22.01 -3.02 14.47
N HIS A 209 21.74 -1.78 14.87
CA HIS A 209 21.66 -1.34 16.26
C HIS A 209 20.31 -0.70 16.53
N TYR A 210 19.79 -0.83 17.74
CA TYR A 210 18.51 -0.18 18.07
C TYR A 210 18.40 0.28 19.51
N THR A 211 17.55 1.27 19.76
CA THR A 211 17.09 1.61 21.12
C THR A 211 15.57 1.72 21.16
N ARG A 212 14.99 1.56 22.35
CA ARG A 212 13.53 1.65 22.57
C ARG A 212 13.23 2.73 23.58
N ILE A 213 12.25 3.57 23.27
CA ILE A 213 11.78 4.60 24.18
C ILE A 213 10.26 4.68 24.16
N LEU A 214 9.69 5.08 25.30
CA LEU A 214 8.34 5.60 25.41
C LEU A 214 8.50 7.11 25.62
N PRO A 215 8.24 7.97 24.61
CA PRO A 215 8.61 9.38 24.65
C PRO A 215 8.09 10.12 25.88
N GLN A 216 6.79 10.03 26.18
CA GLN A 216 6.18 10.70 27.34
C GLN A 216 6.87 10.31 28.66
N PHE A 217 7.21 9.03 28.82
CA PHE A 217 7.91 8.54 30.02
C PHE A 217 9.40 8.91 30.04
N THR A 218 10.04 8.92 28.87
CA THR A 218 11.48 9.20 28.74
C THR A 218 11.80 10.66 29.06
N PHE A 219 10.94 11.58 28.65
CA PHE A 219 11.11 13.02 28.87
C PHE A 219 10.23 13.57 30.00
N ASN A 220 9.33 12.76 30.57
CA ASN A 220 8.37 13.14 31.60
C ASN A 220 7.58 14.41 31.19
N ALA A 221 7.01 14.39 29.98
CA ALA A 221 6.32 15.53 29.38
C ALA A 221 5.19 15.11 28.41
N ASP A 222 4.12 15.90 28.38
CA ASP A 222 2.85 15.53 27.73
C ASP A 222 2.63 16.16 26.34
N ASN A 223 3.47 17.13 25.93
CA ASN A 223 3.29 17.90 24.68
C ASN A 223 4.38 17.61 23.63
N ILE A 224 4.90 16.39 23.61
CA ILE A 224 5.95 16.01 22.66
C ILE A 224 5.30 15.73 21.31
N VAL A 225 5.67 16.50 20.29
CA VAL A 225 5.21 16.30 18.91
C VAL A 225 6.28 15.63 18.05
N SER A 226 7.56 15.77 18.43
CA SER A 226 8.65 15.12 17.70
C SER A 226 9.87 14.87 18.57
N ILE A 227 10.77 14.03 18.05
CA ILE A 227 12.12 13.85 18.58
C ILE A 227 13.14 13.98 17.47
N LYS A 228 14.36 14.39 17.84
CA LYS A 228 15.56 14.27 17.03
C LYS A 228 16.57 13.38 17.73
N TYR A 229 17.33 12.59 16.97
CA TYR A 229 18.29 11.67 17.55
C TYR A 229 19.48 11.38 16.65
N ARG A 230 20.56 10.90 17.27
CA ARG A 230 21.79 10.40 16.63
C ARG A 230 22.29 9.17 17.35
N PHE A 231 22.86 8.23 16.59
CA PHE A 231 23.67 7.16 17.13
C PHE A 231 25.12 7.63 17.21
N ILE A 232 25.75 7.44 18.36
CA ILE A 232 27.10 7.93 18.67
C ILE A 232 27.91 6.73 19.16
N SER A 233 29.09 6.52 18.57
CA SER A 233 30.02 5.48 19.01
C SER A 233 30.48 5.77 20.43
N LYS A 234 30.44 4.75 21.31
CA LYS A 234 30.88 4.88 22.70
C LYS A 234 32.39 5.03 22.85
N ASP A 235 33.15 4.57 21.86
CA ASP A 235 34.61 4.64 21.86
C ASP A 235 35.12 5.94 21.23
N ASN A 236 34.34 6.54 20.31
CA ASN A 236 34.70 7.80 19.66
C ASN A 236 33.46 8.62 19.27
N ASN A 237 33.15 9.67 20.04
CA ASN A 237 31.99 10.53 19.80
C ASN A 237 32.04 11.32 18.47
N GLU A 238 33.18 11.36 17.76
CA GLU A 238 33.26 11.90 16.41
C GLU A 238 32.60 10.97 15.37
N VAL A 239 32.53 9.67 15.67
CA VAL A 239 31.82 8.66 14.87
C VAL A 239 30.37 8.64 15.29
N GLN A 240 29.53 9.31 14.51
CA GLN A 240 28.10 9.42 14.75
C GLN A 240 27.30 9.39 13.45
N SER A 241 26.03 9.01 13.55
CA SER A 241 25.07 9.14 12.46
C SER A 241 24.72 10.61 12.17
N ASP A 242 24.10 10.83 11.01
CA ASP A 242 23.33 12.05 10.79
C ASP A 242 22.22 12.19 11.84
N GLU A 243 21.70 13.41 11.97
CA GLU A 243 20.53 13.69 12.81
C GLU A 243 19.26 13.23 12.12
N PHE A 244 18.57 12.30 12.77
CA PHE A 244 17.28 11.78 12.33
C PHE A 244 16.15 12.43 13.13
N SER A 245 14.93 12.43 12.57
CA SER A 245 13.74 12.98 13.23
C SER A 245 12.55 12.02 13.18
N TYR A 246 11.76 11.95 14.26
CA TYR A 246 10.49 11.21 14.30
C TYR A 246 9.38 12.19 14.67
N GLU A 247 8.36 12.31 13.81
CA GLU A 247 7.15 13.10 14.07
C GLU A 247 6.02 12.19 14.60
N PHE A 248 5.40 12.58 15.71
CA PHE A 248 4.29 11.85 16.32
C PHE A 248 2.94 12.30 15.75
N LEU A 249 1.99 11.38 15.72
CA LEU A 249 0.60 11.70 15.39
C LEU A 249 -0.05 12.48 16.53
N ASP A 250 -0.74 13.57 16.18
CA ASP A 250 -1.62 14.30 17.07
C ASP A 250 -2.99 13.61 17.12
N LEU A 251 -3.25 12.82 18.17
CA LEU A 251 -4.59 12.29 18.44
C LEU A 251 -5.34 13.29 19.33
N LYS A 252 -5.86 14.36 18.72
CA LYS A 252 -6.86 15.24 19.35
C LYS A 252 -8.23 14.60 19.39
#